data_AF-A0A6N7WRU3-F1
#
_entry.id   AF-A0A6N7WRU3-F1
#
_cell.length_a   1.000
_cell.length_b   1.000
_cell.length_c   1.000
_cell.angle_alpha   90.00
_cell.angle_beta   90.00
_cell.angle_gamma   90.00
#
_symmetry.space_group_name_H-M   'P 1'
#
loop_
_entity.id
_entity.type
_entity.pdbx_description
1 polymer ?
#
loop_
_entity_poly.entity_id
_entity_poly.type
_entity_poly.pdbx_seq_one_letter_code
_entity_poly.pdbx_strand_id
1 'polypeptide(L)'
;MEEKILSSILLRPGTKGREDLLRDMIADCIAELKDLLNYKPDDVIPESLYGVVKELVLTQFNLDGVQGIQSESQSSGGSTSYTSDLPTKLKMWIYKYRKLRR
;
A
#
# COMPACT_ATOMS: atom_id res chain seq x y z
N MET A 1 0.93 14.90 -1.73
CA MET A 1 0.92 13.54 -2.31
C MET A 1 -0.31 12.77 -1.84
N GLU A 2 -0.56 12.71 -0.53
CA GLU A 2 -1.67 11.98 0.10
C GLU A 2 -3.05 12.27 -0.51
N GLU A 3 -3.47 13.54 -0.58
CA GLU A 3 -4.78 13.90 -1.18
C GLU A 3 -4.94 13.42 -2.63
N LYS A 4 -3.84 13.44 -3.41
CA LYS A 4 -3.87 12.95 -4.79
C LYS A 4 -4.05 11.44 -4.83
N ILE A 5 -3.39 10.71 -3.93
CA ILE A 5 -3.51 9.26 -3.80
C ILE A 5 -4.94 8.91 -3.40
N LEU A 6 -5.45 9.54 -2.34
CA LEU A 6 -6.81 9.35 -1.85
C LEU A 6 -7.85 9.58 -2.96
N SER A 7 -7.79 10.74 -3.61
CA SER A 7 -8.68 11.08 -4.73
C SER A 7 -8.63 10.03 -5.84
N SER A 8 -7.44 9.50 -6.13
CA SER A 8 -7.27 8.46 -7.15
C SER A 8 -7.80 7.09 -6.72
N ILE A 9 -7.74 6.75 -5.44
CA ILE A 9 -8.26 5.47 -4.90
C ILE A 9 -9.78 5.49 -4.77
N LEU A 10 -10.39 6.63 -4.43
CA LEU A 10 -11.84 6.81 -4.31
C LEU A 10 -12.59 6.67 -5.66
N LEU A 11 -11.87 6.71 -6.79
CA LEU A 11 -12.44 6.39 -8.11
C LEU A 11 -12.72 4.90 -8.30
N ARG A 12 -12.19 4.03 -7.42
CA ARG A 12 -12.36 2.58 -7.53
C ARG A 12 -13.69 2.13 -6.90
N PRO A 13 -14.29 1.04 -7.40
CA PRO A 13 -15.44 0.43 -6.72
C PRO A 13 -15.03 -0.12 -5.35
N GLY A 14 -15.94 -0.05 -4.37
CA GLY A 14 -15.73 -0.61 -3.03
C GLY A 14 -14.95 0.27 -2.04
N THR A 15 -14.51 1.47 -2.46
CA THR A 15 -13.74 2.40 -1.60
C THR A 15 -14.53 3.59 -1.08
N LYS A 16 -15.74 3.85 -1.62
CA LYS A 16 -16.63 4.91 -1.14
C LYS A 16 -17.07 4.67 0.31
N GLY A 17 -17.07 5.71 1.13
CA GLY A 17 -17.44 5.62 2.55
C GLY A 17 -16.35 5.04 3.44
N ARG A 18 -15.12 4.91 2.93
CA ARG A 18 -13.93 4.42 3.65
C ARG A 18 -12.81 5.46 3.63
N GLU A 19 -13.15 6.74 3.48
CA GLU A 19 -12.20 7.84 3.32
C GLU A 19 -11.24 7.94 4.49
N ASP A 20 -11.75 7.86 5.73
CA ASP A 20 -10.93 7.95 6.94
C ASP A 20 -9.97 6.76 7.05
N LEU A 21 -10.47 5.54 6.83
CA LEU A 21 -9.64 4.33 6.78
C LEU A 21 -8.54 4.46 5.72
N LEU A 22 -8.87 4.92 4.52
CA LEU A 22 -7.91 5.08 3.44
C LEU A 22 -6.87 6.16 3.75
N ARG A 23 -7.22 7.21 4.48
CA ARG A 23 -6.26 8.24 4.93
C ARG A 23 -5.25 7.63 5.89
N ASP A 24 -5.70 6.86 6.87
CA ASP A 24 -4.82 6.19 7.83
C ASP A 24 -3.91 5.19 7.11
N MET A 25 -4.46 4.35 6.22
CA MET A 25 -3.67 3.41 5.43
C MET A 25 -2.63 4.09 4.52
N ILE A 26 -2.97 5.24 3.94
CA ILE A 26 -2.02 6.02 3.14
C ILE A 26 -0.86 6.50 4.03
N ALA A 27 -1.16 7.00 5.23
CA ALA A 27 -0.14 7.46 6.17
C ALA A 27 0.80 6.30 6.59
N ASP A 28 0.23 5.13 6.89
CA ASP A 28 0.99 3.93 7.25
C ASP A 28 1.89 3.45 6.11
N CYS A 29 1.36 3.34 4.88
CA CYS A 29 2.15 2.95 3.72
C CYS A 29 3.26 3.97 3.39
N ILE A 30 3.04 5.26 3.67
CA ILE A 30 4.08 6.31 3.53
C ILE A 30 5.18 6.10 4.57
N ALA A 31 4.83 5.81 5.83
CA ALA A 31 5.80 5.53 6.88
C ALA A 31 6.62 4.28 6.55
N GLU A 32 5.96 3.18 6.15
CA GLU A 32 6.62 1.95 5.74
C GLU A 32 7.56 2.19 4.54
N LEU A 33 7.12 2.96 3.54
CA LEU A 33 7.98 3.28 2.40
C LEU A 33 9.21 4.08 2.84
N LYS A 34 9.08 5.01 3.80
CA LYS A 34 10.24 5.74 4.34
C LYS A 34 11.23 4.78 4.99
N ASP A 35 10.74 3.83 5.78
CA ASP A 35 11.59 2.83 6.42
C ASP A 35 12.33 1.97 5.37
N LEU A 36 11.63 1.52 4.33
CA LEU A 36 12.23 0.75 3.22
C LEU A 36 13.32 1.54 2.48
N LEU A 37 13.11 2.85 2.33
CA LEU A 37 14.05 3.77 1.69
C LEU A 37 15.20 4.21 2.62
N ASN A 38 15.17 3.84 3.91
CA ASN A 38 16.02 4.41 4.97
C ASN A 38 15.93 5.94 5.04
N TYR A 39 14.72 6.47 4.88
CA TYR A 39 14.41 7.89 5.00
C TYR A 39 14.08 8.22 6.44
N LYS A 40 14.45 9.41 6.89
CA LYS A 40 14.05 9.93 8.18
C LYS A 40 12.58 10.39 8.14
N PRO A 41 11.92 10.59 9.30
CA PRO A 41 10.54 11.07 9.33
C PRO A 41 10.32 12.39 8.58
N ASP A 42 11.31 13.28 8.60
CA ASP A 42 11.34 14.59 7.93
C ASP A 42 11.71 14.54 6.45
N ASP A 43 12.23 13.41 5.95
CA ASP A 43 12.53 13.26 4.54
C ASP A 43 11.24 13.27 3.69
N VAL A 44 11.29 13.99 2.58
CA VAL A 44 10.18 14.10 1.62
C VAL A 44 10.24 12.95 0.62
N ILE A 45 9.13 12.23 0.45
CA ILE A 45 9.00 11.19 -0.58
C ILE A 45 8.87 11.88 -1.96
N PRO A 46 9.73 11.56 -2.93
CA PRO A 46 9.62 12.13 -4.28
C PRO A 46 8.32 11.77 -4.98
N GLU A 47 7.74 12.70 -5.75
CA GLU A 47 6.48 12.47 -6.50
C GLU A 47 6.58 11.28 -7.48
N SER A 48 7.79 10.93 -7.94
CA SER A 48 8.03 9.73 -8.76
C SER A 48 7.65 8.42 -8.07
N LEU A 49 7.58 8.39 -6.74
CA LEU A 49 7.13 7.24 -5.95
C LEU A 49 5.62 7.23 -5.68
N TYR A 50 4.87 8.18 -6.24
CA TYR A 50 3.40 8.22 -6.14
C TYR A 50 2.75 6.86 -6.50
N GLY A 51 3.20 6.25 -7.60
CA GLY A 51 2.69 4.95 -8.03
C GLY A 51 3.00 3.83 -7.04
N VAL A 52 4.16 3.89 -6.38
CA VAL A 52 4.60 2.92 -5.37
C VAL A 52 3.69 2.98 -4.15
N VAL A 53 3.49 4.17 -3.59
CA VAL A 53 2.61 4.35 -2.41
C VAL A 53 1.20 3.90 -2.73
N LYS A 54 0.66 4.29 -3.90
CA LYS A 54 -0.67 3.88 -4.32
C LYS A 54 -0.81 2.35 -4.42
N GLU A 55 0.19 1.65 -4.93
CA GLU A 55 0.18 0.20 -5.06
C GLU A 55 0.28 -0.51 -3.71
N LEU A 56 1.07 0.03 -2.77
CA LEU A 56 1.12 -0.44 -1.38
C LEU A 56 -0.26 -0.34 -0.71
N VAL A 57 -0.90 0.83 -0.77
CA VAL A 57 -2.22 1.04 -0.16
C VAL A 57 -3.27 0.11 -0.74
N LEU A 58 -3.27 -0.09 -2.06
CA LEU A 58 -4.22 -1.00 -2.70
C LEU A 58 -3.96 -2.46 -2.34
N THR A 59 -2.69 -2.85 -2.20
CA THR A 59 -2.31 -4.18 -1.75
C THR A 59 -2.83 -4.42 -0.33
N GLN A 60 -2.57 -3.48 0.59
CA GLN A 60 -3.05 -3.57 1.97
C GLN A 60 -4.58 -3.60 2.04
N PHE A 61 -5.27 -2.72 1.30
CA PHE A 61 -6.73 -2.66 1.28
C PHE A 61 -7.36 -3.97 0.79
N ASN A 62 -6.76 -4.58 -0.23
CA ASN A 62 -7.21 -5.86 -0.74
C ASN A 62 -6.94 -6.99 0.27
N LEU A 63 -5.79 -6.98 0.94
CA LEU A 63 -5.45 -7.97 1.96
C LEU A 63 -6.40 -7.91 3.15
N ASP A 64 -6.72 -6.72 3.67
CA ASP A 64 -7.66 -6.53 4.78
C ASP A 64 -9.06 -7.07 4.41
N GLY A 65 -9.51 -6.80 3.17
CA GLY A 65 -10.76 -7.37 2.64
C GLY A 65 -10.73 -8.90 2.54
N VAL A 66 -9.62 -9.47 2.08
CA VAL A 66 -9.44 -10.93 1.98
C VAL A 66 -9.37 -11.59 3.35
N GLN A 67 -8.74 -10.99 4.36
CA GLN A 67 -8.71 -11.54 5.72
C GLN A 67 -10.11 -11.60 6.34
N GLY A 68 -10.95 -10.59 6.08
CA GLY A 68 -12.37 -10.63 6.43
C GLY A 68 -13.09 -11.79 5.76
N ILE A 69 -12.92 -11.95 4.44
CA ILE A 69 -13.51 -13.05 3.68
C ILE A 69 -12.98 -14.42 4.14
N GLN A 70 -11.69 -14.58 4.42
CA GLN A 70 -11.11 -15.85 4.89
C GLN A 70 -11.62 -16.23 6.29
N SER A 71 -11.87 -15.24 7.15
CA SER A 71 -12.51 -15.44 8.46
C SER A 71 -13.95 -15.95 8.29
N GLU A 72 -14.64 -15.56 7.21
CA GLU A 72 -15.97 -16.06 6.83
C GLU A 72 -15.94 -17.38 6.02
N SER A 73 -14.85 -17.64 5.27
CA SER A 73 -14.76 -18.70 4.25
C SER A 73 -14.21 -20.05 4.75
N GLN A 74 -14.04 -20.23 6.06
CA GLN A 74 -13.73 -21.55 6.65
C GLN A 74 -14.79 -22.64 6.31
N SER A 75 -15.88 -22.29 5.61
CA SER A 75 -16.93 -23.21 5.14
C SER A 75 -16.88 -23.61 3.65
N SER A 76 -16.00 -23.08 2.79
CA SER A 76 -16.04 -23.41 1.35
C SER A 76 -14.68 -23.36 0.65
N GLY A 77 -14.15 -24.54 0.34
CA GLY A 77 -12.78 -24.79 -0.13
C GLY A 77 -12.47 -24.30 -1.55
N GLY A 78 -12.01 -23.05 -1.66
CA GLY A 78 -11.31 -22.53 -2.82
C GLY A 78 -10.05 -21.78 -2.40
N SER A 79 -8.88 -22.44 -2.48
CA SER A 79 -7.61 -21.78 -2.19
C SER A 79 -7.22 -20.84 -3.34
N THR A 80 -7.29 -19.53 -3.10
CA THR A 80 -6.72 -18.53 -4.01
C THR A 80 -5.37 -18.10 -3.44
N SER A 81 -4.27 -18.50 -4.08
CA SER A 81 -2.93 -18.12 -3.67
C SER A 81 -2.63 -16.68 -4.09
N TYR A 82 -2.76 -15.73 -3.16
CA TYR A 82 -2.23 -14.39 -3.33
C TYR A 82 -0.73 -14.41 -3.00
N THR A 83 0.12 -14.01 -3.95
CA THR A 83 1.56 -13.95 -3.73
C THR A 83 1.86 -12.95 -2.60
N SER A 84 2.46 -13.44 -1.52
CA SER A 84 2.83 -12.67 -0.32
C SER A 84 4.04 -11.74 -0.52
N ASP A 85 4.52 -11.61 -1.74
CA ASP A 85 5.78 -10.94 -2.08
C ASP A 85 5.51 -9.59 -2.76
N LEU A 86 6.26 -8.55 -2.38
CA LEU A 86 6.22 -7.25 -3.04
C LEU A 86 6.51 -7.41 -4.56
N PRO A 87 5.66 -6.87 -5.45
CA PRO A 87 5.88 -6.91 -6.89
C PRO A 87 7.31 -6.47 -7.27
N THR A 88 7.95 -7.21 -8.18
CA THR A 88 9.35 -6.94 -8.60
C THR A 88 9.56 -5.51 -9.08
N LYS A 89 8.55 -4.93 -9.74
CA LYS A 89 8.57 -3.53 -10.17
C LYS A 89 8.68 -2.56 -8.99
N LEU A 90 7.92 -2.78 -7.93
CA LEU A 90 8.00 -1.95 -6.71
C LEU A 90 9.38 -2.08 -6.04
N LYS A 91 9.90 -3.31 -5.93
CA LYS A 91 11.24 -3.56 -5.38
C LYS A 91 12.32 -2.75 -6.12
N MET A 92 12.28 -2.69 -7.45
CA MET A 92 13.23 -1.88 -8.24
C MET A 92 13.15 -0.37 -7.92
N TRP A 93 11.94 0.18 -7.82
CA TRP A 93 11.76 1.59 -7.46
C TRP A 93 12.24 1.88 -6.04
N ILE A 94 11.94 1.01 -5.08
CA ILE A 94 12.43 1.14 -3.70
C ILE A 94 13.96 1.16 -3.69
N TYR A 95 14.61 0.18 -4.33
CA TYR A 95 16.07 0.11 -4.35
C TYR A 95 16.74 1.31 -5.03
N LYS A 96 16.12 1.87 -6.08
CA LYS A 96 16.63 3.06 -6.77
C LYS A 96 16.67 4.30 -5.87
N TYR A 97 15.69 4.47 -4.99
CA TYR A 97 15.56 5.66 -4.15
C TYR A 97 16.07 5.47 -2.71
N ARG A 98 16.44 4.22 -2.35
CA ARG A 98 16.91 3.85 -1.02
C ARG A 98 18.26 4.52 -0.72
N LYS A 99 18.32 5.26 0.39
CA LYS A 99 19.57 5.82 0.92
C LYS A 99 20.41 4.69 1.52
N LEU A 100 21.73 4.83 1.47
CA LEU A 100 22.62 3.97 2.25
C LEU A 100 22.26 4.09 3.73
N ARG A 101 22.18 2.96 4.43
CA ARG A 101 22.07 2.95 5.89
C ARG A 101 23.30 3.69 6.44
N ARG A 102 23.05 4.73 7.23
CA ARG A 102 24.08 5.47 7.95
C ARG A 102 24.09 5.01 9.40
#